data_AF-A0A2C9K5W9-F1
#
_entry.id   AF-A0A2C9K5W9-F1
#
_cell.length_a   1.000
_cell.length_b   1.000
_cell.length_c   1.000
_cell.angle_alpha   90.00
_cell.angle_beta   90.00
_cell.angle_gamma   90.00
#
_symmetry.space_group_name_H-M   'P 1'
#
loop_
_entity.id
_entity.type
_entity.pdbx_description
1 polymer ?
#
loop_
_entity_poly.entity_id
_entity_poly.type
_entity_poly.pdbx_seq_one_letter_code
_entity_poly.pdbx_strand_id
1 'polypeptide(L)'
;TLCFTFLFLPTYSNTSTFFVTLSILVTEMCERLTYYSISAGLILFCTSKLDIGQANATTINQVFGGFVYIIPIIGGFLADSYLGRFKTIWISSLIYIVGVFLLPAAAIEYKNWNWAELSVTGRTALFGTALVCVALGTGGIKANVGPFGAEQIESLGKEAIQTFFNWFYWVINVGALIAYAGVAYIQQEVSFAWGFFVPLVSMVLALSVFVAVKSRYVRTRPKGSILTTGFSICAQGSRREDVGSSGKKKMLSSAKRSHGGDFEDHLVDGVVSVIKVIPFCFLVIMYWAVYSQVCSY
;
A
#
# COMPACT_ATOMS: atom_id res chain seq x y z
N THR A 1 16.93 -25.40 -11.38
CA THR A 1 17.64 -24.14 -11.71
C THR A 1 16.99 -22.90 -11.09
N LEU A 2 15.65 -22.81 -10.99
CA LEU A 2 14.94 -21.70 -10.31
C LEU A 2 15.24 -21.51 -8.81
N CYS A 3 15.62 -22.59 -8.09
CA CYS A 3 15.87 -22.51 -6.64
C CYS A 3 17.17 -21.75 -6.29
N PHE A 4 18.13 -21.64 -7.22
CA PHE A 4 19.42 -21.00 -6.97
C PHE A 4 19.43 -19.49 -7.23
N THR A 5 18.47 -18.95 -7.99
CA THR A 5 18.39 -17.52 -8.30
C THR A 5 17.86 -16.68 -7.12
N PHE A 6 17.19 -17.31 -6.15
CA PHE A 6 16.70 -16.63 -4.94
C PHE A 6 17.79 -16.33 -3.90
N LEU A 7 18.99 -16.86 -4.06
CA LEU A 7 20.09 -16.65 -3.12
C LEU A 7 20.97 -15.45 -3.46
N PHE A 8 20.89 -14.93 -4.69
CA PHE A 8 21.69 -13.78 -5.13
C PHE A 8 20.79 -12.59 -5.42
N LEU A 9 20.99 -11.50 -4.68
CA LEU A 9 20.41 -10.19 -5.00
C LEU A 9 20.56 -9.91 -6.50
N PRO A 10 19.61 -9.21 -7.14
CA PRO A 10 19.66 -9.01 -8.59
C PRO A 10 20.99 -8.32 -8.97
N THR A 11 21.92 -9.08 -9.54
CA THR A 11 23.24 -8.58 -9.93
C THR A 11 23.09 -7.89 -11.27
N TYR A 12 22.95 -6.56 -11.23
CA TYR A 12 23.01 -5.73 -12.42
C TYR A 12 24.47 -5.40 -12.73
N SER A 13 24.82 -5.36 -14.02
CA SER A 13 26.15 -4.91 -14.46
C SER A 13 26.43 -3.45 -14.06
N ASN A 14 25.38 -2.63 -13.93
CA ASN A 14 25.46 -1.26 -13.48
C ASN A 14 25.24 -1.13 -11.97
N THR A 15 26.30 -0.75 -11.27
CA THR A 15 26.30 -0.50 -9.83
C THR A 15 25.25 0.53 -9.39
N SER A 16 24.95 1.55 -10.22
CA SER A 16 23.92 2.55 -9.92
C SER A 16 22.53 1.92 -9.87
N THR A 17 22.19 1.09 -10.86
CA THR A 17 20.91 0.39 -10.95
C THR A 17 20.74 -0.58 -9.78
N PHE A 18 21.82 -1.27 -9.40
CA PHE A 18 21.81 -2.13 -8.22
C PHE A 18 21.41 -1.39 -6.94
N PHE A 19 22.06 -0.26 -6.64
CA PHE A 19 21.74 0.53 -5.44
C PHE A 19 20.32 1.11 -5.47
N VAL A 20 19.84 1.53 -6.64
CA VAL A 20 18.48 2.01 -6.85
C VAL A 20 17.46 0.91 -6.57
N THR A 21 17.64 -0.28 -7.16
CA THR A 21 16.74 -1.41 -6.95
C THR A 21 16.75 -1.86 -5.49
N LEU A 22 17.93 -2.01 -4.88
CA LEU A 22 18.07 -2.40 -3.49
C LEU A 22 17.35 -1.42 -2.55
N SER A 23 17.51 -0.11 -2.80
CA SER A 23 16.84 0.93 -2.01
C SER A 23 15.31 0.79 -2.05
N ILE A 24 14.73 0.49 -3.22
CA ILE A 24 13.29 0.30 -3.37
C ILE A 24 12.82 -0.99 -2.70
N LEU A 25 13.57 -2.08 -2.83
CA LEU A 25 13.26 -3.35 -2.16
C LEU A 25 13.32 -3.23 -0.63
N VAL A 26 14.32 -2.52 -0.09
CA VAL A 26 14.41 -2.24 1.35
C VAL A 26 13.24 -1.36 1.80
N THR A 27 12.88 -0.35 1.01
CA THR A 27 11.72 0.52 1.30
C THR A 27 10.43 -0.30 1.39
N GLU A 28 10.19 -1.21 0.44
CA GLU A 28 9.02 -2.10 0.47
C GLU A 28 9.07 -3.05 1.68
N MET A 29 10.21 -3.68 1.95
CA MET A 29 10.37 -4.58 3.09
C MET A 29 10.01 -3.88 4.41
N CYS A 30 10.56 -2.68 4.61
CA CYS A 30 10.34 -1.89 5.82
C CYS A 30 8.88 -1.42 5.95
N GLU A 31 8.25 -1.01 4.85
CA GLU A 31 6.83 -0.64 4.85
C GLU A 31 5.96 -1.85 5.25
N ARG A 32 6.24 -3.02 4.69
CA ARG A 32 5.48 -4.25 4.98
C ARG A 32 5.65 -4.72 6.40
N LEU A 33 6.89 -4.74 6.89
CA LEU A 33 7.18 -5.03 8.29
C LEU A 33 6.34 -4.12 9.19
N THR A 34 6.37 -2.81 8.93
CA THR A 34 5.64 -1.80 9.71
C THR A 34 4.12 -2.07 9.69
N TYR A 35 3.54 -2.27 8.49
CA TYR A 35 2.11 -2.55 8.34
C TYR A 35 1.69 -3.81 9.10
N TYR A 36 2.41 -4.92 8.92
CA TYR A 36 2.07 -6.19 9.57
C TYR A 36 2.29 -6.13 11.08
N SER A 37 3.30 -5.42 11.57
CA SER A 37 3.54 -5.21 13.01
C SER A 37 2.40 -4.44 13.68
N ILE A 38 1.85 -3.44 12.99
CA ILE A 38 0.69 -2.69 13.49
C ILE A 38 -0.55 -3.60 13.47
N SER A 39 -0.82 -4.28 12.36
CA SER A 39 -2.00 -5.14 12.23
C SER A 39 -2.01 -6.29 13.23
N ALA A 40 -0.85 -6.91 13.49
CA ALA A 40 -0.72 -8.00 14.46
C ALA A 40 -1.01 -7.54 15.90
N GLY A 41 -0.54 -6.34 16.28
CA GLY A 41 -0.69 -5.80 17.63
C GLY A 41 -1.99 -5.04 17.88
N LEU A 42 -2.71 -4.62 16.84
CA LEU A 42 -3.82 -3.67 16.93
C LEU A 42 -4.92 -4.16 17.87
N ILE A 43 -5.43 -5.37 17.65
CA ILE A 43 -6.54 -5.91 18.45
C ILE A 43 -6.12 -6.03 19.91
N LEU A 44 -4.94 -6.60 20.16
CA LEU A 44 -4.43 -6.80 21.51
C LEU A 44 -4.17 -5.48 22.24
N PHE A 45 -3.67 -4.45 21.54
CA PHE A 45 -3.45 -3.13 22.14
C PHE A 45 -4.79 -2.46 22.49
N CYS A 46 -5.78 -2.54 21.60
CA CYS A 46 -7.12 -2.02 21.85
C CYS A 46 -7.76 -2.65 23.10
N THR A 47 -7.66 -3.97 23.25
CA THR A 47 -8.30 -4.69 24.35
C THR A 47 -7.55 -4.56 25.66
N SER A 48 -6.21 -4.60 25.63
CA SER A 48 -5.38 -4.59 26.85
C SER A 48 -5.05 -3.20 27.38
N LYS A 49 -4.88 -2.19 26.51
CA LYS A 49 -4.43 -0.85 26.91
C LYS A 49 -5.48 0.25 26.72
N LEU A 50 -6.46 0.06 25.84
CA LEU A 50 -7.51 1.05 25.58
C LEU A 50 -8.88 0.67 26.16
N ASP A 51 -9.00 -0.50 26.79
CA ASP A 51 -10.26 -1.02 27.36
C ASP A 51 -11.41 -1.09 26.35
N ILE A 52 -11.07 -1.37 25.08
CA ILE A 52 -12.04 -1.53 23.98
C ILE A 52 -12.40 -3.02 23.89
N GLY A 53 -13.69 -3.33 23.95
CA GLY A 53 -14.18 -4.71 23.82
C GLY A 53 -13.73 -5.38 22.51
N GLN A 54 -13.48 -6.70 22.56
CA GLN A 54 -12.95 -7.51 21.46
C GLN A 54 -13.66 -7.27 20.12
N ALA A 55 -15.00 -7.24 20.13
CA ALA A 55 -15.79 -7.03 18.92
C ALA A 55 -15.47 -5.69 18.25
N ASN A 56 -15.40 -4.61 19.03
CA ASN A 56 -15.07 -3.28 18.52
C ASN A 56 -13.60 -3.20 18.06
N ALA A 57 -12.68 -3.84 18.79
CA ALA A 57 -11.27 -3.91 18.40
C ALA A 57 -11.09 -4.62 17.04
N THR A 58 -11.80 -5.72 16.81
CA THR A 58 -11.85 -6.41 15.51
C THR A 58 -12.42 -5.50 14.43
N THR A 59 -13.52 -4.77 14.70
CA THR A 59 -14.07 -3.80 13.74
C THR A 59 -13.05 -2.72 13.38
N ILE A 60 -12.33 -2.15 14.35
CA ILE A 60 -11.28 -1.16 14.10
C ILE A 60 -10.19 -1.75 13.21
N ASN A 61 -9.74 -2.99 13.48
CA ASN A 61 -8.74 -3.66 12.65
C ASN A 61 -9.21 -3.83 11.20
N GLN A 62 -10.46 -4.25 11.00
CA GLN A 62 -11.04 -4.44 9.67
C GLN A 62 -11.22 -3.12 8.92
N VAL A 63 -11.68 -2.07 9.61
CA VAL A 63 -11.81 -0.73 9.04
C VAL A 63 -10.43 -0.20 8.63
N PHE A 64 -9.43 -0.31 9.50
CA PHE A 64 -8.05 0.06 9.19
C PHE A 64 -7.52 -0.70 7.97
N GLY A 65 -7.69 -2.03 7.93
CA GLY A 65 -7.33 -2.85 6.78
C GLY A 65 -8.05 -2.41 5.49
N GLY A 66 -9.35 -2.12 5.57
CA GLY A 66 -10.12 -1.61 4.44
C GLY A 66 -9.59 -0.28 3.88
N PHE A 67 -9.32 0.69 4.76
CA PHE A 67 -8.73 1.97 4.35
C PHE A 67 -7.35 1.80 3.70
N VAL A 68 -6.52 0.90 4.23
CA VAL A 68 -5.20 0.58 3.66
C VAL A 68 -5.28 0.06 2.21
N TYR A 69 -6.40 -0.55 1.80
CA TYR A 69 -6.61 -0.99 0.41
C TYR A 69 -7.37 0.00 -0.47
N ILE A 70 -8.16 0.90 0.11
CA ILE A 70 -8.91 1.94 -0.64
C ILE A 70 -8.02 3.15 -0.95
N ILE A 71 -7.28 3.66 0.05
CA ILE A 71 -6.45 4.86 -0.10
C ILE A 71 -5.39 4.73 -1.22
N PRO A 72 -4.77 3.56 -1.50
CA PRO A 72 -3.90 3.39 -2.67
C PRO A 72 -4.49 3.85 -3.99
N ILE A 73 -5.80 3.74 -4.20
CA ILE A 73 -6.47 4.24 -5.42
C ILE A 73 -6.26 5.76 -5.54
N ILE A 74 -6.44 6.48 -4.42
CA ILE A 74 -6.23 7.93 -4.34
C ILE A 74 -4.73 8.26 -4.47
N GLY A 75 -3.87 7.48 -3.82
CA GLY A 75 -2.41 7.65 -3.87
C GLY A 75 -1.82 7.49 -5.28
N GLY A 76 -2.30 6.50 -6.03
CA GLY A 76 -1.94 6.30 -7.44
C GLY A 76 -2.45 7.43 -8.32
N PHE A 77 -3.73 7.81 -8.16
CA PHE A 77 -4.31 8.95 -8.87
C PHE A 77 -3.50 10.24 -8.69
N LEU A 78 -3.13 10.56 -7.45
CA LEU A 78 -2.38 11.76 -7.12
C LEU A 78 -0.97 11.75 -7.73
N ALA A 79 -0.33 10.58 -7.77
CA ALA A 79 0.98 10.42 -8.40
C ALA A 79 0.92 10.57 -9.92
N ASP A 80 -0.05 9.92 -10.58
CA ASP A 80 -0.16 9.90 -12.03
C ASP A 80 -0.66 11.24 -12.61
N SER A 81 -1.46 11.99 -11.86
CA SER A 81 -2.06 13.27 -12.32
C SER A 81 -1.27 14.52 -11.91
N TYR A 82 -0.66 14.56 -10.72
CA TYR A 82 -0.16 15.83 -10.15
C TYR A 82 1.28 15.78 -9.65
N LEU A 83 1.62 14.84 -8.77
CA LEU A 83 2.87 14.90 -7.99
C LEU A 83 4.04 14.14 -8.63
N GLY A 84 3.76 13.08 -9.38
CA GLY A 84 4.75 12.09 -9.79
C GLY A 84 5.08 11.12 -8.67
N ARG A 85 5.48 9.89 -9.04
CA ARG A 85 5.64 8.76 -8.10
C ARG A 85 6.62 9.03 -6.97
N PHE A 86 7.80 9.58 -7.28
CA PHE A 86 8.82 9.87 -6.27
C PHE A 86 8.30 10.82 -5.18
N LYS A 87 7.64 11.92 -5.56
CA LYS A 87 7.12 12.90 -4.59
C LYS A 87 5.98 12.30 -3.77
N THR A 88 5.10 11.53 -4.39
CA THR A 88 4.01 10.85 -3.67
C THR A 88 4.56 9.88 -2.64
N ILE A 89 5.54 9.03 -2.98
CA ILE A 89 6.18 8.10 -2.04
C ILE A 89 6.85 8.87 -0.90
N TRP A 90 7.59 9.93 -1.21
CA TRP A 90 8.30 10.73 -0.21
C TRP A 90 7.35 11.42 0.79
N ILE A 91 6.32 12.13 0.30
CA ILE A 91 5.33 12.79 1.16
C ILE A 91 4.57 11.75 1.99
N SER A 92 4.16 10.65 1.37
CA SER A 92 3.40 9.60 2.06
C SER A 92 4.23 8.91 3.12
N SER A 93 5.53 8.72 2.90
CA SER A 93 6.46 8.21 3.91
C SER A 93 6.59 9.13 5.10
N LEU A 94 6.59 10.46 4.90
CA LEU A 94 6.59 11.43 6.01
C LEU A 94 5.31 11.33 6.84
N ILE A 95 4.15 11.27 6.19
CA ILE A 95 2.85 11.08 6.86
C ILE A 95 2.82 9.76 7.65
N TYR A 96 3.37 8.69 7.05
CA TYR A 96 3.49 7.40 7.70
C TYR A 96 4.38 7.51 8.96
N ILE A 97 5.57 8.13 8.86
CA ILE A 97 6.48 8.32 10.00
C ILE A 97 5.79 9.07 11.15
N VAL A 98 5.01 10.12 10.84
CA VAL A 98 4.20 10.80 11.87
C VAL A 98 3.25 9.80 12.55
N GLY A 99 2.53 8.98 11.77
CA GLY A 99 1.65 7.96 12.33
C GLY A 99 2.37 6.96 13.23
N VAL A 100 3.49 6.38 12.78
CA VAL A 100 4.23 5.39 13.59
C VAL A 100 5.00 6.01 14.75
N PHE A 101 5.26 7.31 14.73
CA PHE A 101 5.81 8.04 15.88
C PHE A 101 4.78 8.19 17.01
N LEU A 102 3.49 8.33 16.67
CA LEU A 102 2.42 8.45 17.66
C LEU A 102 2.10 7.12 18.37
N LEU A 103 2.35 5.97 17.73
CA LEU A 103 2.10 4.64 18.31
C LEU A 103 2.88 4.37 19.62
N PRO A 104 4.22 4.49 19.68
CA PRO A 104 4.95 4.31 20.92
C PRO A 104 4.55 5.36 21.96
N ALA A 105 4.27 6.61 21.55
CA ALA A 105 3.77 7.64 22.47
C ALA A 105 2.43 7.26 23.11
N ALA A 106 1.55 6.55 22.38
CA ALA A 106 0.30 6.01 22.92
C ALA A 106 0.52 4.79 23.83
N ALA A 107 1.66 4.10 23.73
CA ALA A 107 1.94 2.85 24.43
C ALA A 107 2.88 2.97 25.64
N ILE A 108 3.68 4.05 25.74
CA ILE A 108 4.56 4.31 26.88
C ILE A 108 3.75 4.38 28.18
N GLU A 109 4.28 3.78 29.24
CA GLU A 109 3.77 3.88 30.61
C GLU A 109 4.50 5.02 31.32
N TYR A 110 3.92 6.22 31.28
CA TYR A 110 4.54 7.47 31.73
C TYR A 110 4.79 7.49 33.24
N LYS A 111 3.98 6.76 34.01
CA LYS A 111 4.17 6.55 35.45
C LYS A 111 5.57 6.01 35.79
N ASN A 112 6.17 5.17 34.96
CA ASN A 112 7.50 4.60 35.20
C ASN A 112 8.62 5.67 35.15
N TRP A 113 8.32 6.86 34.62
CA TRP A 113 9.23 7.99 34.46
C TRP A 113 8.85 9.18 35.36
N ASN A 114 7.99 8.97 36.36
CA ASN A 114 7.44 10.01 37.24
C ASN A 114 6.64 11.11 36.51
N TRP A 115 6.11 10.82 35.32
CA TRP A 115 5.26 11.76 34.57
C TRP A 115 3.78 11.46 34.79
N ALA A 116 2.92 12.44 34.49
CA ALA A 116 1.48 12.26 34.55
C ALA A 116 1.04 11.20 33.52
N GLU A 117 0.27 10.22 34.00
CA GLU A 117 -0.20 9.12 33.16
C GLU A 117 -1.21 9.62 32.13
N LEU A 118 -1.08 9.17 30.89
CA LEU A 118 -2.00 9.54 29.83
C LEU A 118 -3.36 8.86 30.07
N SER A 119 -4.44 9.65 30.04
CA SER A 119 -5.80 9.12 30.16
C SER A 119 -6.10 8.12 29.04
N VAL A 120 -7.02 7.19 29.29
CA VAL A 120 -7.48 6.23 28.27
C VAL A 120 -7.95 6.96 27.01
N THR A 121 -8.69 8.06 27.17
CA THR A 121 -9.11 8.92 26.06
C THR A 121 -7.93 9.49 25.28
N GLY A 122 -6.88 9.95 25.97
CA GLY A 122 -5.66 10.45 25.33
C GLY A 122 -4.93 9.36 24.54
N ARG A 123 -4.78 8.16 25.11
CA ARG A 123 -4.16 6.99 24.43
C ARG A 123 -4.96 6.62 23.18
N THR A 124 -6.28 6.54 23.29
CA THR A 124 -7.18 6.22 22.18
C THR A 124 -7.11 7.28 21.07
N ALA A 125 -7.06 8.57 21.42
CA ALA A 125 -6.93 9.65 20.44
C ALA A 125 -5.60 9.60 19.68
N LEU A 126 -4.48 9.36 20.39
CA LEU A 126 -3.16 9.19 19.75
C LEU A 126 -3.14 7.96 18.85
N PHE A 127 -3.65 6.83 19.33
CA PHE A 127 -3.69 5.58 18.56
C PHE A 127 -4.58 5.69 17.32
N GLY A 128 -5.78 6.26 17.46
CA GLY A 128 -6.69 6.49 16.33
C GLY A 128 -6.08 7.42 15.28
N THR A 129 -5.46 8.53 15.71
CA THR A 129 -4.75 9.44 14.81
C THR A 129 -3.59 8.75 14.11
N ALA A 130 -2.83 7.93 14.85
CA ALA A 130 -1.75 7.12 14.30
C ALA A 130 -2.24 6.20 13.18
N LEU A 131 -3.33 5.44 13.40
CA LEU A 131 -3.90 4.55 12.39
C LEU A 131 -4.34 5.29 11.12
N VAL A 132 -4.94 6.49 11.26
CA VAL A 132 -5.32 7.32 10.11
C VAL A 132 -4.09 7.78 9.33
N CYS A 133 -3.07 8.32 10.01
CA CYS A 133 -1.82 8.73 9.36
C CYS A 133 -1.12 7.55 8.67
N VAL A 134 -1.08 6.38 9.31
CA VAL A 134 -0.52 5.16 8.74
C VAL A 134 -1.28 4.73 7.49
N ALA A 135 -2.62 4.72 7.53
CA ALA A 135 -3.44 4.34 6.39
C ALA A 135 -3.23 5.29 5.19
N LEU A 136 -3.16 6.60 5.47
CA LEU A 136 -2.87 7.63 4.47
C LEU A 136 -1.48 7.45 3.84
N GLY A 137 -0.45 7.28 4.68
CA GLY A 137 0.92 7.07 4.23
C GLY A 137 1.09 5.78 3.43
N THR A 138 0.46 4.70 3.89
CA THR A 138 0.44 3.40 3.22
C THR A 138 -0.12 3.51 1.80
N GLY A 139 -1.22 4.24 1.63
CA GLY A 139 -1.87 4.39 0.34
C GLY A 139 -0.96 4.95 -0.74
N GLY A 140 -0.26 6.05 -0.44
CA GLY A 140 0.65 6.65 -1.41
C GLY A 140 1.91 5.84 -1.69
N ILE A 141 2.39 5.03 -0.73
CA ILE A 141 3.55 4.15 -0.95
C ILE A 141 3.15 2.94 -1.80
N LYS A 142 2.15 2.17 -1.34
CA LYS A 142 1.75 0.88 -1.97
C LYS A 142 1.36 1.03 -3.44
N ALA A 143 0.69 2.13 -3.80
CA ALA A 143 0.28 2.38 -5.18
C ALA A 143 1.46 2.68 -6.12
N ASN A 144 2.58 3.18 -5.59
CA ASN A 144 3.60 3.83 -6.40
C ASN A 144 4.97 3.15 -6.35
N VAL A 145 5.33 2.46 -5.27
CA VAL A 145 6.68 1.91 -5.08
C VAL A 145 7.03 0.80 -6.06
N GLY A 146 6.09 -0.11 -6.35
CA GLY A 146 6.27 -1.17 -7.35
C GLY A 146 6.47 -0.62 -8.77
N PRO A 147 5.53 0.20 -9.29
CA PRO A 147 5.69 0.86 -10.58
C PRO A 147 6.96 1.72 -10.66
N PHE A 148 7.27 2.48 -9.60
CA PHE A 148 8.47 3.31 -9.56
C PHE A 148 9.75 2.47 -9.67
N GLY A 149 9.81 1.30 -9.03
CA GLY A 149 10.92 0.37 -9.13
C GLY A 149 11.06 -0.26 -10.52
N ALA A 150 9.94 -0.67 -11.13
CA ALA A 150 9.95 -1.19 -12.49
C ALA A 150 10.49 -0.17 -13.51
N GLU A 151 10.15 1.11 -13.35
CA GLU A 151 10.68 2.20 -14.20
C GLU A 151 12.20 2.35 -14.11
N GLN A 152 12.83 2.01 -12.97
CA GLN A 152 14.28 2.17 -12.81
C GLN A 152 15.08 1.15 -13.62
N ILE A 153 14.45 0.04 -14.00
CA ILE A 153 15.07 -1.10 -14.68
C ILE A 153 14.42 -1.39 -16.03
N GLU A 154 13.50 -0.53 -16.48
CA GLU A 154 12.74 -0.73 -17.70
C GLU A 154 13.65 -0.90 -18.93
N SER A 155 14.75 -0.14 -18.99
CA SER A 155 15.73 -0.21 -20.08
C SER A 155 16.51 -1.53 -20.15
N LEU A 156 16.47 -2.35 -19.09
CA LEU A 156 17.13 -3.65 -19.03
C LEU A 156 16.27 -4.79 -19.61
N GLY A 157 15.03 -4.50 -19.97
CA GLY A 157 14.12 -5.46 -20.61
C GLY A 157 13.24 -6.23 -19.62
N LYS A 158 12.36 -7.07 -20.18
CA LYS A 158 11.28 -7.74 -19.44
C LYS A 158 11.77 -8.71 -18.37
N GLU A 159 12.88 -9.41 -18.61
CA GLU A 159 13.46 -10.38 -17.68
C GLU A 159 13.95 -9.71 -16.38
N ALA A 160 14.55 -8.52 -16.49
CA ALA A 160 14.97 -7.72 -15.35
C ALA A 160 13.77 -7.27 -14.50
N ILE A 161 12.67 -6.85 -15.15
CA ILE A 161 11.42 -6.46 -14.48
C ILE A 161 10.81 -7.64 -13.73
N GLN A 162 10.76 -8.82 -14.36
CA GLN A 162 10.26 -10.04 -13.71
C GLN A 162 11.12 -10.43 -12.50
N THR A 163 12.43 -10.38 -12.64
CA THR A 163 13.37 -10.65 -11.54
C THR A 163 13.19 -9.66 -10.38
N PHE A 164 12.99 -8.38 -10.68
CA PHE A 164 12.67 -7.38 -9.67
C PHE A 164 11.38 -7.70 -8.93
N PHE A 165 10.29 -8.02 -9.64
CA PHE A 165 9.03 -8.35 -8.96
C PHE A 165 9.14 -9.65 -8.16
N ASN A 166 9.90 -10.65 -8.62
CA ASN A 166 10.18 -11.85 -7.81
C ASN A 166 10.83 -11.47 -6.47
N TRP A 167 11.85 -10.61 -6.49
CA TRP A 167 12.49 -10.10 -5.27
C TRP A 167 11.56 -9.22 -4.44
N PHE A 168 10.74 -8.39 -5.09
CA PHE A 168 9.73 -7.55 -4.45
C PHE A 168 8.73 -8.40 -3.63
N TYR A 169 8.25 -9.51 -4.18
CA TYR A 169 7.40 -10.45 -3.45
C TYR A 169 8.13 -11.17 -2.31
N TRP A 170 9.40 -11.52 -2.49
CA TRP A 170 10.20 -12.12 -1.42
C TRP A 170 10.36 -11.18 -0.22
N VAL A 171 10.73 -9.93 -0.46
CA VAL A 171 10.92 -8.97 0.65
C VAL A 171 9.63 -8.64 1.38
N ILE A 172 8.46 -8.68 0.70
CA ILE A 172 7.15 -8.58 1.36
C ILE A 172 6.98 -9.70 2.39
N ASN A 173 7.27 -10.94 2.00
CA ASN A 173 7.14 -12.11 2.88
C ASN A 173 8.15 -12.08 4.03
N VAL A 174 9.39 -11.66 3.77
CA VAL A 174 10.40 -11.47 4.82
C VAL A 174 9.96 -10.42 5.82
N GLY A 175 9.44 -9.28 5.36
CA GLY A 175 8.90 -8.24 6.23
C GLY A 175 7.74 -8.75 7.09
N ALA A 176 6.81 -9.51 6.50
CA ALA A 176 5.71 -10.15 7.22
C ALA A 176 6.20 -11.15 8.29
N LEU A 177 7.19 -11.99 7.95
CA LEU A 177 7.77 -12.95 8.88
C LEU A 177 8.39 -12.25 10.09
N ILE A 178 9.19 -11.20 9.87
CA ILE A 178 9.80 -10.43 10.96
C ILE A 178 8.72 -9.77 11.83
N ALA A 179 7.67 -9.24 11.22
CA ALA A 179 6.56 -8.61 11.94
C ALA A 179 5.81 -9.61 12.83
N TYR A 180 5.39 -10.75 12.30
CA TYR A 180 4.60 -11.73 13.04
C TYR A 180 5.41 -12.58 14.01
N ALA A 181 6.66 -12.94 13.68
CA ALA A 181 7.48 -13.75 14.56
C ALA A 181 8.25 -12.92 15.60
N GLY A 182 8.80 -11.78 15.18
CA GLY A 182 9.64 -10.93 16.02
C GLY A 182 8.83 -9.84 16.73
N VAL A 183 8.19 -8.95 15.97
CA VAL A 183 7.57 -7.75 16.55
C VAL A 183 6.34 -8.09 17.38
N ALA A 184 5.50 -9.02 16.92
CA ALA A 184 4.34 -9.47 17.69
C ALA A 184 4.75 -10.11 19.03
N TYR A 185 5.84 -10.87 19.05
CA TYR A 185 6.41 -11.39 20.30
C TYR A 185 6.84 -10.27 21.25
N ILE A 186 7.55 -9.25 20.75
CA ILE A 186 7.96 -8.09 21.56
C ILE A 186 6.73 -7.36 22.12
N GLN A 187 5.67 -7.20 21.32
CA GLN A 187 4.43 -6.54 21.76
C GLN A 187 3.71 -7.32 22.87
N GLN A 188 3.70 -8.65 22.80
CA GLN A 188 3.00 -9.53 23.74
C GLN A 188 3.78 -9.75 25.04
N GLU A 189 5.08 -10.06 24.95
CA GLU A 189 5.87 -10.54 26.08
C GLU A 189 6.77 -9.46 26.71
N VAL A 190 7.16 -8.43 25.96
CA VAL A 190 8.09 -7.40 26.43
C VAL A 190 7.37 -6.10 26.77
N SER A 191 6.84 -5.42 25.74
CA SER A 191 6.06 -4.19 25.89
C SER A 191 5.55 -3.70 24.53
N PHE A 192 4.34 -3.18 24.50
CA PHE A 192 3.81 -2.45 23.33
C PHE A 192 4.67 -1.25 22.92
N ALA A 193 5.29 -0.54 23.88
CA ALA A 193 6.11 0.63 23.55
C ALA A 193 7.32 0.23 22.69
N TRP A 194 8.05 -0.83 23.09
CA TRP A 194 9.15 -1.38 22.31
C TRP A 194 8.67 -2.00 20.99
N GLY A 195 7.54 -2.71 21.04
CA GLY A 195 6.92 -3.30 19.86
C GLY A 195 6.52 -2.27 18.80
N PHE A 196 6.03 -1.09 19.18
CA PHE A 196 5.72 0.00 18.25
C PHE A 196 6.92 0.88 17.88
N PHE A 197 8.00 0.83 18.65
CA PHE A 197 9.25 1.51 18.31
C PHE A 197 9.93 0.87 17.09
N VAL A 198 9.82 -0.46 16.90
CA VAL A 198 10.39 -1.16 15.74
C VAL A 198 9.79 -0.65 14.40
N PRO A 199 8.46 -0.55 14.22
CA PRO A 199 7.83 0.13 13.08
C PRO A 199 8.34 1.55 12.80
N LEU A 200 8.58 2.35 13.85
CA LEU A 200 9.11 3.71 13.71
C LEU A 200 10.53 3.69 13.12
N VAL A 201 11.43 2.90 13.70
CA VAL A 201 12.81 2.77 13.20
C VAL A 201 12.82 2.22 11.78
N SER A 202 11.97 1.23 11.48
CA SER A 202 11.81 0.64 10.15
C SER A 202 11.42 1.68 9.10
N MET A 203 10.41 2.51 9.37
CA MET A 203 9.98 3.55 8.41
C MET A 203 10.99 4.69 8.26
N VAL A 204 11.68 5.08 9.34
CA VAL A 204 12.78 6.06 9.26
C VAL A 204 13.92 5.52 8.40
N LEU A 205 14.28 4.23 8.56
CA LEU A 205 15.27 3.57 7.72
C LEU A 205 14.82 3.53 6.26
N ALA A 206 13.56 3.15 5.99
CA ALA A 206 12.98 3.12 4.65
C ALA A 206 13.14 4.47 3.94
N LEU A 207 12.70 5.55 4.59
CA LEU A 207 12.80 6.89 4.02
C LEU A 207 14.25 7.33 3.84
N SER A 208 15.12 7.02 4.79
CA SER A 208 16.55 7.39 4.73
C SER A 208 17.23 6.72 3.54
N VAL A 209 17.01 5.41 3.35
CA VAL A 209 17.56 4.64 2.24
C VAL A 209 16.96 5.09 0.89
N PHE A 210 15.67 5.42 0.86
CA PHE A 210 15.01 5.94 -0.34
C PHE A 210 15.59 7.31 -0.74
N VAL A 211 15.76 8.22 0.22
CA VAL A 211 16.28 9.58 -0.06
C VAL A 211 17.78 9.59 -0.33
N ALA A 212 18.56 8.68 0.25
CA ALA A 212 20.01 8.58 0.03
C ALA A 212 20.36 8.37 -1.45
N VAL A 213 19.50 7.66 -2.20
CA VAL A 213 19.70 7.33 -3.61
C VAL A 213 18.96 8.30 -4.55
N LYS A 214 18.40 9.40 -4.02
CA LYS A 214 17.49 10.30 -4.76
C LYS A 214 18.04 10.84 -6.09
N SER A 215 19.36 11.04 -6.19
CA SER A 215 20.03 11.60 -7.37
C SER A 215 20.18 10.60 -8.51
N ARG A 216 20.05 9.29 -8.21
CA ARG A 216 20.21 8.20 -9.18
C ARG A 216 18.88 7.71 -9.76
N TYR A 217 17.74 8.13 -9.19
CA TYR A 217 16.43 7.73 -9.69
C TYR A 217 16.08 8.39 -11.02
N VAL A 218 15.58 7.58 -11.93
CA VAL A 218 14.87 8.03 -13.13
C VAL A 218 13.49 8.52 -12.70
N ARG A 219 13.18 9.79 -13.01
CA ARG A 219 11.91 10.43 -12.63
C ARG A 219 11.10 10.75 -13.88
N THR A 220 10.05 9.97 -14.10
CA THR A 220 9.07 10.23 -15.16
C THR A 220 8.12 11.35 -14.73
N ARG A 221 7.74 12.20 -15.70
CA ARG A 221 6.71 13.24 -15.47
C ARG A 221 5.33 12.60 -15.40
N PRO A 222 4.38 13.16 -14.62
CA PRO A 222 2.98 12.71 -14.63
C PRO A 222 2.41 12.73 -16.06
N LYS A 223 1.82 11.62 -16.50
CA LYS A 223 1.24 11.48 -17.85
C LYS A 223 -0.30 11.51 -17.85
N GLY A 224 -0.91 11.80 -16.70
CA GLY A 224 -2.36 11.72 -16.48
C GLY A 224 -2.78 10.36 -15.94
N SER A 225 -3.95 10.30 -15.29
CA SER A 225 -4.44 9.06 -14.66
C SER A 225 -5.35 8.25 -15.57
N ILE A 226 -5.15 6.93 -15.59
CA ILE A 226 -6.04 5.97 -16.23
C ILE A 226 -7.44 6.00 -15.61
N LEU A 227 -7.58 6.38 -14.33
CA LEU A 227 -8.89 6.49 -13.68
C LEU A 227 -9.73 7.61 -14.30
N THR A 228 -9.14 8.80 -14.54
CA THR A 228 -9.83 9.89 -15.23
C THR A 228 -10.24 9.47 -16.64
N THR A 229 -9.35 8.81 -17.38
CA THR A 229 -9.67 8.28 -18.71
C THR A 229 -10.82 7.27 -18.65
N GLY A 230 -10.80 6.35 -17.67
CA GLY A 230 -11.86 5.36 -17.48
C GLY A 230 -13.22 6.00 -17.16
N PHE A 231 -13.26 6.98 -16.25
CA PHE A 231 -14.49 7.72 -15.96
C PHE A 231 -15.01 8.49 -17.17
N SER A 232 -14.13 9.12 -17.96
CA SER A 232 -14.51 9.81 -19.19
C SER A 232 -15.04 8.85 -20.26
N ILE A 233 -14.45 7.66 -20.41
CA ILE A 233 -14.94 6.59 -21.29
C ILE A 233 -16.35 6.16 -20.87
N CYS A 234 -16.57 5.92 -19.57
CA CYS A 234 -17.90 5.56 -19.05
C CYS A 234 -18.93 6.67 -19.31
N ALA A 235 -18.57 7.93 -18.99
CA ALA A 235 -19.45 9.07 -19.19
C ALA A 235 -19.80 9.28 -20.68
N GLN A 236 -18.83 9.12 -21.58
CA GLN A 236 -19.06 9.22 -23.02
C GLN A 236 -19.92 8.05 -23.53
N GLY A 237 -19.63 6.82 -23.09
CA GLY A 237 -20.39 5.64 -23.48
C GLY A 237 -21.82 5.59 -22.94
N SER A 238 -22.12 6.28 -21.83
CA SER A 238 -23.50 6.45 -21.33
C SER A 238 -24.26 7.58 -22.02
N ARG A 239 -23.57 8.57 -22.60
CA ARG A 239 -24.18 9.73 -23.26
C ARG A 239 -24.40 9.54 -24.76
N ARG A 240 -23.60 8.69 -25.41
CA ARG A 240 -23.74 8.38 -26.84
C ARG A 240 -24.66 7.18 -27.02
N GLU A 241 -25.67 7.33 -27.87
CA GLU A 241 -26.42 6.20 -28.40
C GLU A 241 -25.60 5.52 -29.51
N ASP A 242 -25.55 4.19 -29.52
CA ASP A 242 -24.81 3.42 -30.53
C ASP A 242 -25.36 3.73 -31.93
N VAL A 243 -24.58 4.46 -32.73
CA VAL A 243 -24.89 4.74 -34.13
C VAL A 243 -24.37 3.56 -34.98
N GLY A 244 -25.11 2.44 -35.02
CA GLY A 244 -24.88 1.42 -36.07
C GLY A 244 -25.21 -0.05 -35.75
N SER A 245 -26.14 -0.59 -36.54
CA SER A 245 -26.35 -1.99 -36.98
C SER A 245 -26.59 -3.09 -35.93
N SER A 246 -27.88 -3.43 -35.76
CA SER A 246 -28.47 -4.74 -35.43
C SER A 246 -27.49 -5.87 -35.04
N GLY A 247 -27.31 -6.07 -33.73
CA GLY A 247 -26.60 -7.23 -33.18
C GLY A 247 -25.85 -6.93 -31.88
N LYS A 248 -26.40 -7.39 -30.74
CA LYS A 248 -25.86 -7.33 -29.36
C LYS A 248 -25.07 -6.05 -29.01
N LYS A 249 -25.74 -5.10 -28.33
CA LYS A 249 -25.10 -3.93 -27.67
C LYS A 249 -23.83 -4.36 -26.94
N LYS A 250 -22.66 -3.97 -27.45
CA LYS A 250 -21.38 -4.21 -26.80
C LYS A 250 -21.15 -3.06 -25.83
N MET A 251 -20.99 -3.37 -24.55
CA MET A 251 -20.89 -2.34 -23.50
C MET A 251 -19.79 -1.31 -23.83
N LEU A 252 -20.13 -0.01 -23.79
CA LEU A 252 -19.24 1.12 -24.09
C LEU A 252 -18.65 1.17 -25.52
N SER A 253 -19.19 0.44 -26.51
CA SER A 253 -18.70 0.49 -27.91
C SER A 253 -18.71 1.90 -28.50
N SER A 254 -19.71 2.71 -28.14
CA SER A 254 -19.85 4.10 -28.59
C SER A 254 -18.70 5.03 -28.19
N ALA A 255 -17.87 4.66 -27.21
CA ALA A 255 -16.70 5.44 -26.80
C ALA A 255 -15.44 5.10 -27.62
N LYS A 256 -15.46 4.02 -28.42
CA LYS A 256 -14.32 3.59 -29.23
C LYS A 256 -14.11 4.51 -30.42
N ARG A 257 -12.85 4.80 -30.73
CA ARG A 257 -12.45 5.59 -31.91
C ARG A 257 -12.91 4.95 -33.22
N SER A 258 -12.92 3.62 -33.28
CA SER A 258 -13.48 2.88 -34.43
C SER A 258 -14.98 3.11 -34.66
N HIS A 259 -15.72 3.51 -33.63
CA HIS A 259 -17.16 3.80 -33.66
C HIS A 259 -17.43 5.32 -33.57
N GLY A 260 -16.41 6.15 -33.86
CA GLY A 260 -16.50 7.61 -33.85
C GLY A 260 -16.36 8.27 -32.49
N GLY A 261 -16.02 7.53 -31.43
CA GLY A 261 -15.69 8.05 -30.09
C GLY A 261 -14.29 8.65 -29.98
N ASP A 262 -13.95 9.17 -28.81
CA ASP A 262 -12.70 9.93 -28.62
C ASP A 262 -11.53 9.07 -28.10
N PHE A 263 -11.79 7.82 -27.71
CA PHE A 263 -10.82 6.98 -27.02
C PHE A 263 -10.34 5.78 -27.86
N GLU A 264 -9.06 5.44 -27.73
CA GLU A 264 -8.51 4.25 -28.38
C GLU A 264 -9.21 2.96 -27.94
N ASP A 265 -9.49 2.09 -28.90
CA ASP A 265 -10.27 0.87 -28.70
C ASP A 265 -9.73 -0.03 -27.57
N HIS A 266 -8.40 -0.14 -27.48
CA HIS A 266 -7.74 -0.96 -26.46
C HIS A 266 -7.97 -0.43 -25.03
N LEU A 267 -8.10 0.90 -24.86
CA LEU A 267 -8.40 1.53 -23.57
C LEU A 267 -9.85 1.24 -23.17
N VAL A 268 -10.79 1.37 -24.12
CA VAL A 268 -12.20 1.08 -23.89
C VAL A 268 -12.41 -0.40 -23.55
N ASP A 269 -11.76 -1.31 -24.26
CA ASP A 269 -11.81 -2.74 -23.96
C ASP A 269 -11.22 -3.08 -22.58
N GLY A 270 -10.17 -2.38 -22.17
CA GLY A 270 -9.63 -2.47 -20.81
C GLY A 270 -10.66 -2.07 -19.75
N VAL A 271 -11.32 -0.92 -19.90
CA VAL A 271 -12.37 -0.43 -18.97
C VAL A 271 -13.54 -1.40 -18.91
N VAL A 272 -14.00 -1.91 -20.05
CA VAL A 272 -15.09 -2.91 -20.13
C VAL A 272 -14.71 -4.18 -19.39
N SER A 273 -13.45 -4.62 -19.51
CA SER A 273 -12.95 -5.82 -18.83
C SER A 273 -12.94 -5.63 -17.32
N VAL A 274 -12.51 -4.47 -16.83
CA VAL A 274 -12.56 -4.12 -15.40
C VAL A 274 -14.01 -4.14 -14.89
N ILE A 275 -14.95 -3.48 -15.58
CA ILE A 275 -16.36 -3.42 -15.17
C ILE A 275 -16.98 -4.82 -15.05
N LYS A 276 -16.65 -5.73 -15.96
CA LYS A 276 -17.14 -7.12 -15.92
C LYS A 276 -16.62 -7.92 -14.73
N VAL A 277 -15.46 -7.55 -14.17
CA VAL A 277 -14.84 -8.24 -13.03
C VAL A 277 -15.35 -7.70 -11.69
N ILE A 278 -15.90 -6.48 -11.65
CA ILE A 278 -16.41 -5.84 -10.41
C ILE A 278 -17.39 -6.75 -9.63
N PRO A 279 -18.42 -7.39 -10.24
CA PRO A 279 -19.33 -8.25 -9.49
C PRO A 279 -18.63 -9.42 -8.79
N PHE A 280 -17.60 -9.98 -9.42
CA PHE A 280 -16.80 -11.04 -8.84
C PHE A 280 -15.95 -10.52 -7.66
N CYS A 281 -15.35 -9.33 -7.78
CA CYS A 281 -14.64 -8.70 -6.67
C CYS A 281 -15.55 -8.47 -5.46
N PHE A 282 -16.80 -8.04 -5.66
CA PHE A 282 -17.77 -7.87 -4.57
C PHE A 282 -18.05 -9.17 -3.82
N LEU A 283 -18.22 -10.29 -4.54
CA LEU A 283 -18.41 -11.60 -3.92
C LEU A 283 -17.21 -12.02 -3.08
N VAL A 284 -15.99 -11.78 -3.58
CA VAL A 284 -14.74 -12.09 -2.85
C VAL A 284 -14.63 -11.25 -1.59
N ILE A 285 -14.97 -9.96 -1.64
CA ILE A 285 -14.96 -9.07 -0.46
C ILE A 285 -15.94 -9.58 0.59
N MET A 286 -17.16 -9.94 0.18
CA MET A 286 -18.16 -10.51 1.09
C MET A 286 -17.67 -11.81 1.74
N TYR A 287 -17.05 -12.70 0.96
CA TYR A 287 -16.48 -13.94 1.50
C TYR A 287 -15.43 -13.68 2.58
N TRP A 288 -14.47 -12.79 2.32
CA TRP A 288 -13.42 -12.45 3.28
C TRP A 288 -13.95 -11.73 4.53
N ALA A 289 -14.95 -10.88 4.37
CA ALA A 289 -15.62 -10.21 5.48
C ALA A 289 -16.28 -11.22 6.43
N VAL A 290 -16.95 -12.25 5.88
CA VAL A 290 -17.57 -13.30 6.69
C VAL A 290 -16.52 -14.22 7.31
N TYR A 291 -15.53 -14.68 6.53
CA TYR A 291 -14.47 -15.57 7.01
C TYR A 291 -13.69 -14.98 8.18
N SER A 292 -13.32 -13.69 8.08
CA SER A 292 -12.56 -13.02 9.13
C SER A 292 -13.32 -12.82 10.44
N GLN A 293 -14.65 -12.72 10.39
CA GLN A 293 -15.49 -12.71 11.60
C GLN A 293 -15.47 -14.08 12.27
N VAL A 294 -15.55 -15.17 11.51
CA VAL A 294 -15.57 -16.54 12.06
C VAL A 294 -14.28 -16.88 12.79
N CYS A 295 -13.11 -16.46 12.29
CA CYS A 295 -11.83 -16.69 12.96
C CYS A 295 -11.58 -15.82 14.20
N SER A 296 -12.47 -14.87 14.50
CA SER A 296 -12.32 -13.93 15.63
C SER A 296 -13.11 -14.35 16.88
N TYR A 297 -13.83 -15.47 16.83
CA TYR A 297 -14.57 -16.08 17.94
C TYR A 297 -13.82 -17.28 18.52
#